data_AF-A0A812G924-F1
#
_entry.id   AF-A0A812G924-F1
#
_cell.length_a   1.000
_cell.length_b   1.000
_cell.length_c   1.000
_cell.angle_alpha   90.00
_cell.angle_beta   90.00
_cell.angle_gamma   90.00
#
_symmetry.space_group_name_H-M   'P 1'
#
loop_
_entity.id
_entity.type
_entity.pdbx_description
1 polymer ?
#
loop_
_entity_poly.entity_id
_entity_poly.type
_entity_poly.pdbx_seq_one_letter_code
_entity_poly.pdbx_strand_id
1 'polypeptide(L)'
;MTWSKCVAFGEQEAAWFLFGPKPKRDGFFWHYSGMPEAFLNEADRLACGVNQVALGPNGEWCAIFADRDRSTIFGNTSDEFAESVNATRDTAGRMQVSWVAFGPQQSFFVQPVKGEPFWHGLPPDLEDLVTKYPLHIKHLALGRPTGWCVLLNNNAWKWSLPSHPVLSACLQSDVKALRYISFGNAGDYFIETEHEQCYWQAGSSLAQVLSYYYNRSSRKEKVKSVLTDSSTLQSTHTGLMLIFEKVLEEHYEDSYFNQLMEKIKSQLLFDPQFTRVYSFNPAYYGERGGHPYFKPCGWRRCSLAIDKFEQYSDWCIAYHGTSCWNVASIMLRGLRRPGDEGVSVAHGQAYSRSGCSIYVSPSIEYAAHPVYAEFFEIQHDHWAQLVLECRVRPSSFIVKPGSLGSNHWPAHLRMDQNFETNSKLEWLLDCPEDVVFTGLMIREFGKLASEEIYGSLVRQVARRGQGPQFEWTKLRSAEYERLQHYV
;
A
#
# COMPACT_ATOMS: atom_id res chain seq x y z
N MET A 1 -0.53 24.20 28.32
CA MET A 1 -0.56 22.73 28.28
C MET A 1 0.33 22.30 27.13
N THR A 2 1.46 21.68 27.43
CA THR A 2 2.36 21.08 26.43
C THR A 2 1.79 19.72 26.03
N TRP A 3 1.66 19.54 24.72
CA TRP A 3 1.12 18.34 24.09
C TRP A 3 2.26 17.33 23.94
N SER A 4 2.02 16.06 24.29
CA SER A 4 2.97 14.99 24.06
C SER A 4 2.40 14.01 23.05
N LYS A 5 2.41 14.35 21.76
CA LYS A 5 1.97 13.40 20.72
C LYS A 5 3.10 12.42 20.47
N CYS A 6 2.84 11.13 20.67
CA CYS A 6 3.77 10.08 20.32
C CYS A 6 3.13 9.13 19.33
N VAL A 7 3.83 8.87 18.22
CA VAL A 7 3.50 7.81 17.26
C VAL A 7 4.68 6.86 17.15
N ALA A 8 4.48 5.61 17.58
CA ALA A 8 5.48 4.55 17.48
C ALA A 8 4.88 3.35 16.76
N PHE A 9 5.71 2.60 16.01
CA PHE A 9 5.31 1.48 15.17
C PHE A 9 6.11 0.21 15.52
N GLY A 10 5.44 -0.90 15.86
CA GLY A 10 6.09 -2.21 16.12
C GLY A 10 6.05 -3.18 14.93
N GLU A 11 6.75 -4.34 14.98
CA GLU A 11 6.81 -5.33 13.87
C GLU A 11 5.49 -5.98 13.50
N GLN A 12 4.73 -6.42 14.50
CA GLN A 12 3.39 -6.89 14.23
C GLN A 12 2.66 -5.65 13.73
N GLU A 13 2.31 -5.63 12.45
CA GLU A 13 1.79 -4.51 11.63
C GLU A 13 0.50 -3.86 12.17
N ALA A 14 0.20 -4.06 13.45
CA ALA A 14 -0.91 -3.57 14.23
C ALA A 14 -0.47 -2.75 15.46
N ALA A 15 0.83 -2.77 15.84
CA ALA A 15 1.36 -2.05 17.00
C ALA A 15 1.59 -0.58 16.70
N TRP A 16 0.63 0.26 17.08
CA TRP A 16 0.78 1.69 17.06
C TRP A 16 0.38 2.31 18.40
N PHE A 17 1.08 3.37 18.78
CA PHE A 17 0.73 4.19 19.93
C PHE A 17 0.35 5.58 19.41
N LEU A 18 -0.77 6.15 19.80
CA LEU A 18 -1.09 7.55 19.49
C LEU A 18 -1.54 8.25 20.76
N PHE A 19 -0.88 9.36 21.09
CA PHE A 19 -1.29 10.24 22.18
C PHE A 19 -1.79 11.57 21.64
N GLY A 20 -2.97 11.99 22.07
CA GLY A 20 -3.53 13.31 21.79
C GLY A 20 -4.42 13.77 22.93
N PRO A 21 -4.50 15.08 23.24
CA PRO A 21 -5.42 15.56 24.26
C PRO A 21 -6.85 15.51 23.75
N LYS A 22 -7.78 15.34 24.68
CA LYS A 22 -9.19 15.51 24.40
C LYS A 22 -9.64 16.95 24.62
N PRO A 23 -10.63 17.40 23.83
CA PRO A 23 -11.54 18.44 24.25
C PRO A 23 -12.37 17.94 25.46
N LYS A 24 -12.05 18.47 26.64
CA LYS A 24 -12.93 18.65 27.81
C LYS A 24 -13.61 17.47 28.54
N ARG A 25 -13.48 16.17 28.21
CA ARG A 25 -13.93 15.09 29.14
C ARG A 25 -13.07 13.81 29.11
N ASP A 26 -12.65 13.43 30.32
CA ASP A 26 -11.78 12.34 30.77
C ASP A 26 -11.86 11.02 29.97
N GLY A 27 -10.80 10.74 29.23
CA GLY A 27 -10.57 9.43 28.65
C GLY A 27 -9.45 9.49 27.62
N PHE A 28 -8.29 8.96 28.01
CA PHE A 28 -7.19 8.63 27.11
C PHE A 28 -7.69 7.65 26.05
N PHE A 29 -7.36 7.87 24.77
CA PHE A 29 -7.54 6.84 23.75
C PHE A 29 -6.21 6.13 23.57
N TRP A 30 -6.05 5.03 24.30
CA TRP A 30 -5.01 4.06 24.04
C TRP A 30 -5.57 3.05 23.05
N HIS A 31 -4.80 2.70 22.02
CA HIS A 31 -5.05 1.44 21.33
C HIS A 31 -3.83 0.57 21.46
N TYR A 32 -4.02 -0.56 22.12
CA TYR A 32 -2.97 -1.52 22.44
C TYR A 32 -2.88 -2.68 21.45
N SER A 33 -3.45 -2.55 20.25
CA SER A 33 -3.37 -3.62 19.25
C SER A 33 -1.89 -3.94 19.04
N GLY A 34 -1.47 -5.17 19.33
CA GLY A 34 -0.07 -5.60 19.16
C GLY A 34 0.98 -4.99 20.10
N MET A 35 0.61 -4.22 21.14
CA MET A 35 1.59 -3.74 22.13
C MET A 35 2.01 -4.89 23.05
N PRO A 36 3.31 -5.01 23.42
CA PRO A 36 3.76 -6.03 24.36
C PRO A 36 3.01 -5.93 25.70
N GLU A 37 2.50 -7.06 26.22
CA GLU A 37 1.76 -7.11 27.49
C GLU A 37 2.54 -6.46 28.65
N ALA A 38 3.87 -6.63 28.65
CA ALA A 38 4.76 -5.99 29.61
C ALA A 38 4.69 -4.45 29.58
N PHE A 39 4.54 -3.83 28.39
CA PHE A 39 4.34 -2.39 28.28
C PHE A 39 2.98 -1.98 28.87
N LEU A 40 1.92 -2.75 28.60
CA LEU A 40 0.56 -2.46 29.08
C LEU A 40 0.49 -2.44 30.60
N ASN A 41 1.04 -3.49 31.22
CA ASN A 41 1.08 -3.62 32.66
C ASN A 41 1.82 -2.44 33.32
N GLU A 42 2.88 -1.94 32.67
CA GLU A 42 3.66 -0.82 33.17
C GLU A 42 2.99 0.55 32.93
N ALA A 43 2.37 0.75 31.77
CA ALA A 43 1.65 1.97 31.44
C ALA A 43 0.46 2.18 32.39
N ASP A 44 -0.30 1.12 32.69
CA ASP A 44 -1.43 1.16 33.63
C ASP A 44 -0.95 1.42 35.06
N ARG A 45 0.21 0.86 35.45
CA ARG A 45 0.78 1.00 36.80
C ARG A 45 1.16 2.44 37.14
N LEU A 46 1.73 3.16 36.17
CA LEU A 46 2.36 4.46 36.46
C LEU A 46 1.36 5.61 36.57
N ALA A 47 0.12 5.44 36.07
CA ALA A 47 -0.98 6.41 36.13
C ALA A 47 -0.61 7.85 35.71
N CYS A 48 0.53 8.03 35.06
CA CYS A 48 1.07 9.29 34.60
C CYS A 48 1.05 9.33 33.07
N GLY A 49 0.96 10.53 32.50
CA GLY A 49 0.94 10.68 31.05
C GLY A 49 2.23 10.15 30.42
N VAL A 50 2.12 9.39 29.34
CA VAL A 50 3.28 9.00 28.53
C VAL A 50 3.70 10.20 27.68
N ASN A 51 4.96 10.61 27.78
CA ASN A 51 5.52 11.69 26.97
C ASN A 51 5.98 11.18 25.60
N GLN A 52 6.63 10.01 25.58
CA GLN A 52 7.15 9.40 24.37
C GLN A 52 7.15 7.88 24.49
N VAL A 53 6.95 7.21 23.37
CA VAL A 53 7.10 5.78 23.14
C VAL A 53 7.96 5.60 21.88
N ALA A 54 8.82 4.60 21.90
CA ALA A 54 9.52 4.10 20.74
C ALA A 54 9.29 2.59 20.69
N LEU A 55 9.01 2.07 19.50
CA LEU A 55 8.79 0.64 19.26
C LEU A 55 9.82 0.14 18.25
N GLY A 56 10.51 -0.92 18.62
CA GLY A 56 11.53 -1.57 17.81
C GLY A 56 10.96 -2.67 16.92
N PRO A 57 11.80 -3.17 16.00
CA PRO A 57 11.41 -4.26 15.13
C PRO A 57 11.04 -5.49 15.92
N ASN A 58 11.90 -6.10 16.73
CA ASN A 58 11.62 -7.39 17.37
C ASN A 58 10.73 -7.29 18.63
N GLY A 59 9.85 -6.29 18.68
CA GLY A 59 9.00 -5.98 19.81
C GLY A 59 9.75 -5.27 20.94
N GLU A 60 10.94 -4.72 20.69
CA GLU A 60 11.59 -3.82 21.64
C GLU A 60 10.68 -2.62 21.88
N TRP A 61 10.71 -2.06 23.08
CA TRP A 61 9.98 -0.83 23.34
C TRP A 61 10.67 0.00 24.41
N CYS A 62 10.49 1.31 24.31
CA CYS A 62 10.93 2.29 25.31
C CYS A 62 9.81 3.30 25.52
N ALA A 63 9.51 3.64 26.77
CA ALA A 63 8.54 4.65 27.12
C ALA A 63 9.14 5.64 28.11
N ILE A 64 8.91 6.92 27.85
CA ILE A 64 9.33 8.05 28.68
C ILE A 64 8.08 8.74 29.16
N PHE A 65 7.90 8.86 30.46
CA PHE A 65 6.72 9.48 31.06
C PHE A 65 6.88 10.99 31.25
N ALA A 66 5.74 11.65 31.39
CA ALA A 66 5.62 13.09 31.60
C ALA A 66 5.68 13.49 33.09
N ASP A 67 6.09 12.57 33.96
CA ASP A 67 6.34 12.91 35.36
C ASP A 67 7.56 13.84 35.49
N ARG A 68 7.76 14.39 36.69
CA ARG A 68 8.82 15.38 36.94
C ARG A 68 10.22 14.82 36.67
N ASP A 69 10.40 13.51 36.87
CA ASP A 69 11.68 12.83 36.74
C ASP A 69 11.90 12.25 35.34
N ARG A 70 10.91 12.37 34.45
CA ARG A 70 10.87 11.72 33.13
C ARG A 70 11.20 10.24 33.23
N SER A 71 10.51 9.53 34.13
CA SER A 71 10.74 8.10 34.31
C SER A 71 10.73 7.41 32.95
N THR A 72 11.73 6.54 32.76
CA THR A 72 11.92 5.79 31.53
C THR A 72 11.79 4.32 31.87
N ILE A 73 11.10 3.57 31.02
CA ILE A 73 11.00 2.12 31.10
C ILE A 73 11.24 1.56 29.69
N PHE A 74 11.72 0.33 29.62
CA PHE A 74 11.94 -0.35 28.36
C PHE A 74 11.85 -1.86 28.56
N GLY A 75 11.62 -2.60 27.48
CA GLY A 75 11.51 -4.05 27.55
C GLY A 75 11.67 -4.74 26.20
N ASN A 76 11.89 -6.05 26.28
CA ASN A 76 12.09 -6.94 25.13
C ASN A 76 13.20 -6.44 24.19
N THR A 77 14.32 -5.97 24.74
CA THR A 77 15.41 -5.30 24.01
C THR A 77 16.67 -6.14 23.92
N SER A 78 17.53 -5.84 22.93
CA SER A 78 18.88 -6.43 22.88
C SER A 78 19.74 -5.99 24.07
N ASP A 79 20.80 -6.75 24.35
CA ASP A 79 21.75 -6.44 25.41
C ASP A 79 22.43 -5.09 25.14
N GLU A 80 22.79 -4.79 23.89
CA GLU A 80 23.41 -3.52 23.48
C GLU A 80 22.49 -2.32 23.73
N PHE A 81 21.19 -2.47 23.46
CA PHE A 81 20.22 -1.41 23.75
C PHE A 81 20.06 -1.22 25.26
N ALA A 82 19.94 -2.32 26.01
CA ALA A 82 19.79 -2.27 27.45
C ALA A 82 21.02 -1.61 28.11
N GLU A 83 22.23 -1.94 27.66
CA GLU A 83 23.48 -1.30 28.09
C GLU A 83 23.48 0.19 27.76
N SER A 84 23.09 0.57 26.54
CA SER A 84 23.05 1.97 26.11
C SER A 84 22.08 2.81 26.95
N VAL A 85 20.89 2.27 27.27
CA VAL A 85 19.93 2.94 28.13
C VAL A 85 20.42 2.99 29.59
N ASN A 86 21.04 1.92 30.09
CA ASN A 86 21.60 1.88 31.44
C ASN A 86 22.78 2.85 31.63
N ALA A 87 23.55 3.10 30.58
CA ALA A 87 24.63 4.10 30.57
C ALA A 87 24.12 5.53 30.77
N THR A 88 22.82 5.78 30.60
CA THR A 88 22.20 7.09 30.84
C THR A 88 21.81 7.35 32.30
N ARG A 89 22.07 6.41 33.22
CA ARG A 89 21.64 6.57 34.62
C ARG A 89 22.39 7.71 35.32
N ASP A 90 21.66 8.52 36.08
CA ASP A 90 22.23 9.51 36.97
C ASP A 90 22.77 8.87 38.27
N THR A 91 23.31 9.69 39.18
CA THR A 91 23.84 9.24 40.47
C THR A 91 22.78 8.65 41.40
N ALA A 92 21.49 8.90 41.15
CA ALA A 92 20.37 8.29 41.86
C ALA A 92 19.87 7.00 41.17
N GLY A 93 20.56 6.55 40.10
CA GLY A 93 20.20 5.39 39.31
C GLY A 93 19.02 5.62 38.36
N ARG A 94 18.56 6.87 38.18
CA ARG A 94 17.44 7.19 37.29
C ARG A 94 17.93 7.31 35.85
N MET A 95 17.29 6.63 34.92
CA MET A 95 17.57 6.79 33.50
C MET A 95 17.34 8.23 33.06
N GLN A 96 18.31 8.82 32.37
CA GLN A 96 18.23 10.18 31.84
C GLN A 96 18.11 10.12 30.33
N VAL A 97 17.02 9.56 29.81
CA VAL A 97 16.76 9.45 28.38
C VAL A 97 15.84 10.59 27.94
N SER A 98 16.26 11.33 26.91
CA SER A 98 15.44 12.39 26.32
C SER A 98 14.53 11.88 25.22
N TRP A 99 15.00 10.94 24.38
CA TRP A 99 14.22 10.21 23.40
C TRP A 99 14.99 8.98 22.86
N VAL A 100 14.24 8.06 22.24
CA VAL A 100 14.76 6.86 21.57
C VAL A 100 14.15 6.75 20.17
N ALA A 101 14.93 6.30 19.19
CA ALA A 101 14.42 5.83 17.91
C ALA A 101 14.95 4.42 17.63
N PHE A 102 14.07 3.56 17.11
CA PHE A 102 14.45 2.24 16.61
C PHE A 102 14.37 2.22 15.09
N GLY A 103 15.36 1.61 14.46
CA GLY A 103 15.44 1.43 13.01
C GLY A 103 15.34 -0.04 12.60
N PRO A 104 15.66 -0.35 11.33
CA PRO A 104 15.70 -1.73 10.84
C PRO A 104 16.89 -2.50 11.45
N GLN A 105 16.86 -3.84 11.38
CA GLN A 105 18.00 -4.70 11.73
C GLN A 105 18.58 -4.46 13.14
N GLN A 106 17.71 -4.30 14.16
CA GLN A 106 18.13 -4.01 15.54
C GLN A 106 18.90 -2.69 15.72
N SER A 107 18.87 -1.81 14.72
CA SER A 107 19.46 -0.48 14.88
C SER A 107 18.65 0.39 15.83
N PHE A 108 19.34 1.23 16.58
CA PHE A 108 18.72 2.15 17.50
C PHE A 108 19.57 3.39 17.71
N PHE A 109 18.91 4.43 18.24
CA PHE A 109 19.50 5.67 18.70
C PHE A 109 18.90 6.04 20.06
N VAL A 110 19.76 6.33 21.03
CA VAL A 110 19.37 6.78 22.38
C VAL A 110 19.98 8.14 22.63
N GLN A 111 19.14 9.16 22.81
CA GLN A 111 19.58 10.49 23.18
C GLN A 111 19.49 10.68 24.69
N PRO A 112 20.59 10.74 25.44
CA PRO A 112 20.53 11.08 26.85
C PRO A 112 20.15 12.56 27.04
N VAL A 113 19.61 12.90 28.21
CA VAL A 113 19.33 14.29 28.62
C VAL A 113 20.62 15.11 28.70
N LYS A 114 21.74 14.45 29.05
CA LYS A 114 23.09 15.03 29.08
C LYS A 114 24.10 14.03 28.53
N GLY A 115 25.05 14.51 27.75
CA GLY A 115 26.12 13.69 27.17
C GLY A 115 25.91 13.41 25.70
N GLU A 116 26.80 12.58 25.15
CA GLU A 116 26.77 12.16 23.76
C GLU A 116 25.69 11.10 23.54
N PRO A 117 25.04 11.09 22.36
CA PRO A 117 24.09 10.04 22.01
C PRO A 117 24.77 8.67 21.85
N PHE A 118 23.99 7.62 22.02
CA PHE A 118 24.38 6.25 21.73
C PHE A 118 23.65 5.78 20.48
N TRP A 119 24.33 5.03 19.63
CA TRP A 119 23.71 4.44 18.45
C TRP A 119 24.32 3.09 18.10
N HIS A 120 23.52 2.26 17.45
CA HIS A 120 23.91 0.94 16.98
C HIS A 120 23.29 0.69 15.61
N GLY A 121 24.08 0.16 14.66
CA GLY A 121 23.60 -0.31 13.37
C GLY A 121 22.96 0.76 12.47
N LEU A 122 23.29 2.04 12.63
CA LEU A 122 22.74 3.09 11.77
C LEU A 122 23.24 2.93 10.32
N PRO A 123 22.45 3.33 9.30
CA PRO A 123 22.94 3.44 7.94
C PRO A 123 24.22 4.29 7.88
N PRO A 124 25.25 3.94 7.08
CA PRO A 124 26.54 4.66 7.08
C PRO A 124 26.42 6.17 6.80
N ASP A 125 25.51 6.55 5.91
CA ASP A 125 25.25 7.96 5.57
C ASP A 125 24.62 8.74 6.75
N LEU A 126 23.82 8.07 7.57
CA LEU A 126 23.30 8.62 8.81
C LEU A 126 24.36 8.62 9.91
N GLU A 127 25.16 7.57 10.03
CA GLU A 127 26.23 7.47 11.02
C GLU A 127 27.24 8.61 10.87
N ASP A 128 27.66 8.90 9.63
CA ASP A 128 28.51 10.06 9.32
C ASP A 128 27.86 11.38 9.76
N LEU A 129 26.56 11.54 9.50
CA LEU A 129 25.81 12.74 9.87
C LEU A 129 25.71 12.91 11.39
N VAL A 130 25.37 11.82 12.09
CA VAL A 130 25.21 11.77 13.55
C VAL A 130 26.54 12.02 14.23
N THR A 131 27.61 11.37 13.77
CA THR A 131 28.97 11.53 14.30
C THR A 131 29.48 12.96 14.11
N LYS A 132 29.12 13.60 12.98
CA LYS A 132 29.54 14.97 12.69
C LYS A 132 28.79 16.02 13.53
N TYR A 133 27.55 15.73 13.94
CA TYR A 133 26.68 16.69 14.60
C TYR A 133 25.87 16.10 15.77
N PRO A 134 26.48 15.37 16.71
CA PRO A 134 25.75 14.57 17.69
C PRO A 134 24.86 15.43 18.61
N LEU A 135 25.36 16.57 19.05
CA LEU A 135 24.64 17.52 19.91
C LEU A 135 23.59 18.37 19.17
N HIS A 136 23.52 18.25 17.84
CA HIS A 136 22.59 19.04 17.03
C HIS A 136 21.34 18.27 16.63
N ILE A 137 21.17 17.01 17.01
CA ILE A 137 20.00 16.23 16.62
C ILE A 137 18.84 16.55 17.56
N LYS A 138 17.80 17.21 17.02
CA LYS A 138 16.55 17.52 17.72
C LYS A 138 15.55 16.38 17.61
N HIS A 139 15.52 15.69 16.48
CA HIS A 139 14.64 14.55 16.22
C HIS A 139 15.26 13.64 15.15
N LEU A 140 15.11 12.32 15.30
CA LEU A 140 15.48 11.32 14.31
C LEU A 140 14.32 10.34 14.13
N ALA A 141 14.01 10.05 12.87
CA ALA A 141 13.10 9.00 12.48
C ALA A 141 13.85 8.04 11.56
N LEU A 142 13.79 6.75 11.87
CA LEU A 142 14.43 5.68 11.09
C LEU A 142 13.35 4.93 10.32
N GLY A 143 13.35 5.07 9.00
CA GLY A 143 12.43 4.39 8.09
C GLY A 143 12.87 2.96 7.79
N ARG A 144 11.89 2.06 7.66
CA ARG A 144 12.12 0.66 7.28
C ARG A 144 11.58 0.41 5.85
N PRO A 145 12.22 -0.41 5.01
CA PRO A 145 13.47 -1.14 5.26
C PRO A 145 14.73 -0.26 5.17
N THR A 146 14.64 0.89 4.51
CA THR A 146 15.75 1.85 4.39
C THR A 146 15.20 3.27 4.42
N GLY A 147 15.94 4.17 5.05
CA GLY A 147 15.67 5.60 5.05
C GLY A 147 15.67 6.22 6.43
N TRP A 148 15.82 7.53 6.50
CA TRP A 148 15.87 8.28 7.74
C TRP A 148 15.53 9.75 7.51
N CYS A 149 15.05 10.41 8.57
CA CYS A 149 14.87 11.86 8.64
C CYS A 149 15.46 12.37 9.94
N VAL A 150 16.29 13.40 9.86
CA VAL A 150 16.93 14.08 10.98
C VAL A 150 16.50 15.54 10.98
N LEU A 151 15.94 16.01 12.09
CA LEU A 151 15.76 17.43 12.38
C LEU A 151 16.95 17.89 13.22
N LEU A 152 17.66 18.90 12.73
CA LEU A 152 18.76 19.52 13.45
C LEU A 152 18.28 20.69 14.33
N ASN A 153 19.09 21.10 15.31
CA ASN A 153 18.80 22.21 16.24
C ASN A 153 18.62 23.57 15.54
N ASN A 154 19.15 23.73 14.32
CA ASN A 154 18.91 24.90 13.48
C ASN A 154 17.60 24.80 12.67
N ASN A 155 16.72 23.86 13.01
CA ASN A 155 15.49 23.51 12.32
C ASN A 155 15.69 23.08 10.85
N ALA A 156 16.90 22.66 10.47
CA ALA A 156 17.14 22.06 9.16
C ALA A 156 16.81 20.57 9.19
N TRP A 157 16.01 20.11 8.23
CA TRP A 157 15.79 18.70 7.98
C TRP A 157 16.85 18.15 7.02
N LYS A 158 17.35 16.96 7.33
CA LYS A 158 18.13 16.12 6.43
C LYS A 158 17.48 14.77 6.35
N TRP A 159 17.49 14.16 5.17
CA TRP A 159 16.85 12.87 4.99
C TRP A 159 17.50 12.08 3.87
N SER A 160 17.34 10.77 3.95
CA SER A 160 17.64 9.81 2.91
C SER A 160 16.41 8.92 2.84
N LEU A 161 15.61 9.02 1.79
CA LEU A 161 14.35 8.28 1.68
C LEU A 161 14.35 7.53 0.34
N PRO A 162 14.29 6.19 0.34
CA PRO A 162 14.12 5.45 -0.89
C PRO A 162 12.76 5.80 -1.49
N SER A 163 12.77 6.53 -2.60
CA SER A 163 11.67 6.58 -3.58
C SER A 163 10.26 6.74 -2.99
N HIS A 164 10.08 7.62 -2.00
CA HIS A 164 8.74 8.00 -1.52
C HIS A 164 8.37 9.39 -2.08
N PRO A 165 7.88 9.50 -3.33
CA PRO A 165 7.72 10.79 -4.02
C PRO A 165 6.84 11.77 -3.24
N VAL A 166 5.81 11.27 -2.53
CA VAL A 166 4.91 12.12 -1.75
C VAL A 166 5.57 12.67 -0.48
N LEU A 167 6.22 11.84 0.33
CA LEU A 167 6.96 12.29 1.52
C LEU A 167 8.12 13.21 1.12
N SER A 168 8.85 12.87 0.06
CA SER A 168 9.89 13.73 -0.51
C SER A 168 9.32 15.07 -0.96
N ALA A 169 8.16 15.09 -1.62
CA ALA A 169 7.48 16.33 -2.00
C ALA A 169 7.05 17.14 -0.75
N CYS A 170 6.53 16.49 0.28
CA CYS A 170 6.16 17.13 1.56
C CYS A 170 7.36 17.77 2.25
N LEU A 171 8.48 17.04 2.33
CA LEU A 171 9.76 17.54 2.86
C LEU A 171 10.32 18.68 2.01
N GLN A 172 10.07 18.70 0.70
CA GLN A 172 10.53 19.78 -0.16
C GLN A 172 9.63 21.02 -0.11
N SER A 173 8.31 20.83 0.06
CA SER A 173 7.34 21.92 -0.04
C SER A 173 7.21 22.76 1.22
N ASP A 174 7.31 22.15 2.40
CA ASP A 174 7.00 22.84 3.67
C ASP A 174 7.86 22.38 4.86
N VAL A 175 9.17 22.24 4.63
CA VAL A 175 10.09 21.75 5.67
C VAL A 175 10.11 22.62 6.93
N LYS A 176 9.75 23.90 6.82
CA LYS A 176 9.72 24.83 7.96
C LYS A 176 8.55 24.54 8.90
N ALA A 177 7.42 24.09 8.37
CA ALA A 177 6.30 23.70 9.21
C ALA A 177 6.50 22.32 9.83
N LEU A 178 7.48 21.50 9.43
CA LEU A 178 7.63 20.14 9.95
C LEU A 178 8.19 20.12 11.38
N ARG A 179 7.41 19.54 12.31
CA ARG A 179 7.76 19.43 13.73
C ARG A 179 8.25 18.04 14.10
N TYR A 180 7.59 17.01 13.58
CA TYR A 180 7.84 15.62 13.97
C TYR A 180 7.54 14.68 12.79
N ILE A 181 8.36 13.65 12.65
CA ILE A 181 8.17 12.58 11.67
C ILE A 181 8.35 11.23 12.38
N SER A 182 7.49 10.27 12.12
CA SER A 182 7.70 8.89 12.56
C SER A 182 7.50 7.96 11.37
N PHE A 183 8.24 6.86 11.33
CA PHE A 183 8.14 5.87 10.26
C PHE A 183 7.61 4.55 10.81
N GLY A 184 6.72 3.92 10.04
CA GLY A 184 6.32 2.54 10.21
C GLY A 184 7.12 1.57 9.34
N ASN A 185 6.72 0.31 9.35
CA ASN A 185 7.51 -0.78 8.76
C ASN A 185 7.32 -0.94 7.26
N ALA A 186 6.16 -0.52 6.74
CA ALA A 186 5.76 -0.70 5.35
C ALA A 186 5.89 0.59 4.52
N GLY A 187 6.82 1.48 4.90
CA GLY A 187 6.93 2.82 4.30
C GLY A 187 5.86 3.80 4.81
N ASP A 188 5.06 3.40 5.80
CA ASP A 188 4.15 4.28 6.51
C ASP A 188 4.92 5.41 7.19
N TYR A 189 4.31 6.58 7.26
CA TYR A 189 4.87 7.67 8.03
C TYR A 189 3.76 8.53 8.62
N PHE A 190 4.10 9.14 9.74
CA PHE A 190 3.33 10.18 10.39
C PHE A 190 4.12 11.47 10.33
N ILE A 191 3.48 12.56 9.91
CA ILE A 191 4.04 13.91 9.94
C ILE A 191 3.16 14.78 10.83
N GLU A 192 3.78 15.50 11.76
CA GLU A 192 3.16 16.63 12.45
C GLU A 192 3.77 17.94 11.97
N THR A 193 2.93 18.93 11.70
CA THR A 193 3.35 20.29 11.36
C THR A 193 3.15 21.28 12.52
N GLU A 194 3.75 22.47 12.42
CA GLU A 194 3.61 23.58 13.37
C GLU A 194 2.15 24.03 13.53
N HIS A 195 1.31 23.80 12.51
CA HIS A 195 -0.13 24.07 12.54
C HIS A 195 -0.96 22.95 13.17
N GLU A 196 -0.31 22.02 13.87
CA GLU A 196 -0.91 20.83 14.48
C GLU A 196 -1.65 19.93 13.49
N GLN A 197 -1.41 20.11 12.19
CA GLN A 197 -1.92 19.22 11.16
C GLN A 197 -1.13 17.92 11.20
N CYS A 198 -1.87 16.82 11.24
CA CYS A 198 -1.31 15.48 11.26
C CYS A 198 -1.61 14.81 9.92
N TYR A 199 -0.56 14.45 9.19
CA TYR A 199 -0.66 13.71 7.94
C TYR A 199 -0.21 12.27 8.18
N TRP A 200 -0.92 11.33 7.56
CA TRP A 200 -0.52 9.93 7.49
C TRP A 200 -0.54 9.48 6.04
N GLN A 201 0.44 8.65 5.65
CA GLN A 201 0.54 7.96 4.36
C GLN A 201 -0.11 8.71 3.19
N ALA A 202 0.68 9.57 2.56
CA ALA A 202 0.39 10.23 1.28
C ALA A 202 -1.04 10.81 1.15
N GLY A 203 -1.53 11.51 2.18
CA GLY A 203 -2.74 12.34 2.08
C GLY A 203 -4.01 11.75 2.70
N SER A 204 -3.91 10.61 3.39
CA SER A 204 -5.03 10.08 4.17
C SER A 204 -5.15 10.77 5.53
N SER A 205 -6.38 10.95 6.03
CA SER A 205 -6.57 11.44 7.40
C SER A 205 -6.15 10.37 8.41
N LEU A 206 -5.53 10.79 9.52
CA LEU A 206 -5.13 9.88 10.60
C LEU A 206 -6.31 9.00 11.06
N ALA A 207 -7.53 9.54 11.13
CA ALA A 207 -8.72 8.78 11.54
C ALA A 207 -9.03 7.58 10.63
N GLN A 208 -8.92 7.73 9.31
CA GLN A 208 -9.18 6.65 8.34
C GLN A 208 -8.16 5.52 8.47
N VAL A 209 -6.90 5.90 8.65
CA VAL A 209 -5.79 4.97 8.83
C VAL A 209 -5.92 4.21 10.15
N LEU A 210 -6.18 4.92 11.25
CA LEU A 210 -6.38 4.27 12.54
C LEU A 210 -7.54 3.29 12.47
N SER A 211 -8.63 3.64 11.78
CA SER A 211 -9.76 2.73 11.52
C SER A 211 -9.34 1.49 10.73
N TYR A 212 -8.51 1.66 9.68
CA TYR A 212 -7.93 0.55 8.91
C TYR A 212 -7.14 -0.42 9.79
N TYR A 213 -6.13 0.07 10.51
CA TYR A 213 -5.27 -0.77 11.37
C TYR A 213 -6.03 -1.33 12.57
N TYR A 214 -6.96 -0.57 13.16
CA TYR A 214 -7.86 -1.02 14.22
C TYR A 214 -8.62 -2.28 13.79
N ASN A 215 -9.13 -2.28 12.56
CA ASN A 215 -9.94 -3.37 12.06
C ASN A 215 -9.13 -4.48 11.38
N ARG A 216 -7.85 -4.29 11.02
CA ARG A 216 -7.11 -5.23 10.12
C ARG A 216 -7.03 -6.67 10.64
N SER A 217 -6.68 -6.90 11.90
CA SER A 217 -6.61 -8.26 12.47
C SER A 217 -8.01 -8.91 12.53
N SER A 218 -9.02 -8.17 12.97
CA SER A 218 -10.41 -8.62 12.98
C SER A 218 -10.94 -8.89 11.57
N ARG A 219 -10.54 -8.08 10.59
CA ARG A 219 -10.87 -8.25 9.16
C ARG A 219 -10.25 -9.53 8.63
N LYS A 220 -8.97 -9.79 8.89
CA LYS A 220 -8.32 -11.04 8.47
C LYS A 220 -9.06 -12.27 8.99
N GLU A 221 -9.41 -12.29 10.27
CA GLU A 221 -10.22 -13.36 10.85
C GLU A 221 -11.60 -13.46 10.21
N LYS A 222 -12.26 -12.31 9.96
CA LYS A 222 -13.57 -12.25 9.32
C LYS A 222 -13.55 -12.71 7.87
N VAL A 223 -12.55 -12.30 7.09
CA VAL A 223 -12.32 -12.79 5.71
C VAL A 223 -12.14 -14.29 5.77
N LYS A 224 -11.23 -14.81 6.59
CA LYS A 224 -10.99 -16.25 6.73
C LYS A 224 -12.26 -17.01 7.12
N SER A 225 -13.04 -16.51 8.07
CA SER A 225 -14.33 -17.10 8.44
C SER A 225 -15.28 -17.13 7.25
N VAL A 226 -15.51 -16.00 6.57
CA VAL A 226 -16.39 -15.91 5.38
C VAL A 226 -15.95 -16.89 4.30
N LEU A 227 -14.66 -16.94 3.99
CA LEU A 227 -14.11 -17.80 2.96
C LEU A 227 -14.17 -19.28 3.33
N THR A 228 -14.01 -19.61 4.62
CA THR A 228 -14.13 -20.98 5.13
C THR A 228 -15.58 -21.45 5.11
N ASP A 229 -16.53 -20.59 5.44
CA ASP A 229 -17.96 -20.92 5.44
C ASP A 229 -18.54 -21.03 4.02
N SER A 230 -17.86 -20.45 3.02
CA SER A 230 -18.26 -20.50 1.62
C SER A 230 -17.89 -21.83 0.96
N SER A 231 -18.73 -22.85 1.13
CA SER A 231 -18.59 -24.18 0.51
C SER A 231 -18.35 -24.16 -1.01
N THR A 232 -18.85 -23.14 -1.70
CA THR A 232 -18.70 -22.92 -3.14
C THR A 232 -17.28 -22.52 -3.56
N LEU A 233 -16.49 -21.92 -2.67
CA LEU A 233 -15.15 -21.43 -2.95
C LEU A 233 -14.06 -22.48 -2.66
N GLN A 234 -14.30 -23.40 -1.72
CA GLN A 234 -13.30 -24.36 -1.24
C GLN A 234 -12.88 -25.41 -2.28
N SER A 235 -13.75 -25.78 -3.22
CA SER A 235 -13.54 -26.98 -4.05
C SER A 235 -12.72 -26.76 -5.33
N THR A 236 -12.56 -25.52 -5.79
CA THR A 236 -12.08 -25.30 -7.17
C THR A 236 -10.84 -24.42 -7.33
N HIS A 237 -10.44 -23.58 -6.37
CA HIS A 237 -9.33 -22.65 -6.63
C HIS A 237 -8.56 -22.13 -5.39
N THR A 238 -7.84 -22.98 -4.67
CA THR A 238 -7.01 -22.57 -3.51
C THR A 238 -6.08 -21.38 -3.81
N GLY A 239 -5.46 -21.35 -4.99
CA GLY A 239 -4.59 -20.24 -5.41
C GLY A 239 -5.35 -18.92 -5.61
N LEU A 240 -6.59 -18.95 -6.13
CA LEU A 240 -7.42 -17.75 -6.24
C LEU A 240 -7.86 -17.25 -4.87
N MET A 241 -8.16 -18.16 -3.95
CA MET A 241 -8.58 -17.80 -2.60
C MET A 241 -7.49 -17.03 -1.87
N LEU A 242 -6.22 -17.40 -2.03
CA LEU A 242 -5.11 -16.66 -1.44
C LEU A 242 -5.03 -15.22 -1.98
N ILE A 243 -5.16 -15.05 -3.30
CA ILE A 243 -5.14 -13.73 -3.96
C ILE A 243 -6.33 -12.89 -3.47
N PHE A 244 -7.51 -13.50 -3.42
CA PHE A 244 -8.73 -12.81 -3.02
C PHE A 244 -8.73 -12.47 -1.52
N GLU A 245 -8.25 -13.37 -0.66
CA GLU A 245 -8.01 -13.10 0.76
C GLU A 245 -7.11 -11.88 0.90
N LYS A 246 -6.01 -11.80 0.15
CA LYS A 246 -5.12 -10.63 0.15
C LYS A 246 -5.79 -9.34 -0.31
N VAL A 247 -6.58 -9.39 -1.37
CA VAL A 247 -7.36 -8.22 -1.82
C VAL A 247 -8.31 -7.72 -0.74
N LEU A 248 -8.99 -8.63 -0.04
CA LEU A 248 -9.92 -8.28 1.02
C LEU A 248 -9.22 -7.81 2.30
N GLU A 249 -8.06 -8.38 2.63
CA GLU A 249 -7.21 -7.95 3.76
C GLU A 249 -6.71 -6.50 3.57
N GLU A 250 -6.33 -6.13 2.35
CA GLU A 250 -5.80 -4.79 2.03
C GLU A 250 -6.90 -3.75 1.75
N HIS A 251 -8.16 -4.16 1.61
CA HIS A 251 -9.24 -3.19 1.34
C HIS A 251 -9.45 -2.23 2.52
N TYR A 252 -9.35 -0.92 2.35
CA TYR A 252 -9.32 0.02 3.49
C TYR A 252 -10.67 0.63 3.90
N GLU A 253 -11.71 0.61 3.07
CA GLU A 253 -12.99 1.29 3.36
C GLU A 253 -13.88 0.51 4.35
N ASP A 254 -13.81 0.86 5.65
CA ASP A 254 -14.58 0.18 6.71
C ASP A 254 -16.09 0.19 6.52
N SER A 255 -16.64 1.28 5.99
CA SER A 255 -18.09 1.46 5.82
C SER A 255 -18.73 0.40 4.91
N TYR A 256 -17.94 -0.17 3.99
CA TYR A 256 -18.41 -1.11 2.98
C TYR A 256 -17.94 -2.54 3.24
N PHE A 257 -16.88 -2.72 4.03
CA PHE A 257 -16.30 -4.03 4.30
C PHE A 257 -17.34 -5.06 4.80
N ASN A 258 -18.19 -4.66 5.76
CA ASN A 258 -19.24 -5.55 6.26
C ASN A 258 -20.27 -5.92 5.18
N GLN A 259 -20.68 -4.98 4.34
CA GLN A 259 -21.62 -5.23 3.24
C GLN A 259 -21.01 -6.17 2.20
N LEU A 260 -19.72 -5.99 1.88
CA LEU A 260 -18.98 -6.87 1.00
C LEU A 260 -18.91 -8.29 1.57
N MET A 261 -18.59 -8.44 2.86
CA MET A 261 -18.54 -9.75 3.52
C MET A 261 -19.90 -10.45 3.48
N GLU A 262 -20.99 -9.73 3.78
CA GLU A 262 -22.34 -10.30 3.69
C GLU A 262 -22.75 -10.64 2.26
N LYS A 263 -22.33 -9.85 1.26
CA LYS A 263 -22.53 -10.18 -0.16
C LYS A 263 -21.78 -11.45 -0.55
N ILE A 264 -20.52 -11.59 -0.14
CA ILE A 264 -19.71 -12.80 -0.41
C ILE A 264 -20.30 -14.03 0.26
N LYS A 265 -20.86 -13.90 1.48
CA LYS A 265 -21.55 -15.01 2.16
C LYS A 265 -22.86 -15.41 1.48
N SER A 266 -23.64 -14.43 1.03
CA SER A 266 -25.00 -14.64 0.54
C SER A 266 -25.08 -14.96 -0.95
N GLN A 267 -24.06 -14.58 -1.73
CA GLN A 267 -24.04 -14.74 -3.18
C GLN A 267 -22.75 -15.42 -3.64
N LEU A 268 -22.89 -16.30 -4.63
CA LEU A 268 -21.75 -16.82 -5.36
C LEU A 268 -21.07 -15.65 -6.06
N LEU A 269 -19.94 -15.17 -5.54
CA LEU A 269 -19.27 -14.01 -6.12
C LEU A 269 -18.69 -14.31 -7.50
N PHE A 270 -18.16 -15.53 -7.66
CA PHE A 270 -17.54 -15.99 -8.89
C PHE A 270 -18.34 -17.11 -9.54
N ASP A 271 -18.59 -16.99 -10.83
CA ASP A 271 -19.17 -18.07 -11.61
C ASP A 271 -18.06 -19.03 -12.08
N PRO A 272 -17.96 -20.26 -11.52
CA PRO A 272 -16.93 -21.21 -11.90
C PRO A 272 -17.09 -21.69 -13.35
N GLN A 273 -18.30 -21.65 -13.92
CA GLN A 273 -18.55 -22.11 -15.29
C GLN A 273 -17.83 -21.24 -16.34
N PHE A 274 -17.68 -19.95 -16.06
CA PHE A 274 -17.03 -18.99 -16.97
C PHE A 274 -15.62 -18.57 -16.52
N THR A 275 -15.14 -19.15 -15.42
CA THR A 275 -13.77 -19.00 -14.93
C THR A 275 -12.84 -19.86 -15.79
N ARG A 276 -11.75 -19.28 -16.29
CA ARG A 276 -10.86 -19.96 -17.26
C ARG A 276 -9.43 -19.45 -17.24
N VAL A 277 -8.53 -20.29 -17.71
CA VAL A 277 -7.14 -19.94 -18.02
C VAL A 277 -7.01 -19.75 -19.53
N TYR A 278 -6.40 -18.64 -19.95
CA TYR A 278 -6.18 -18.34 -21.35
C TYR A 278 -4.78 -18.76 -21.80
N SER A 279 -4.72 -19.70 -22.74
CA SER A 279 -3.46 -20.16 -23.34
C SER A 279 -2.73 -19.05 -24.11
N PHE A 280 -1.43 -19.24 -24.35
CA PHE A 280 -0.57 -18.25 -25.01
C PHE A 280 -0.86 -18.00 -26.49
N ASN A 281 -1.46 -18.97 -27.19
CA ASN A 281 -1.68 -18.87 -28.64
C ASN A 281 -2.62 -17.70 -28.95
N PRO A 282 -2.20 -16.61 -29.60
CA PRO A 282 -3.08 -15.48 -29.87
C PRO A 282 -4.31 -15.94 -30.65
N ALA A 283 -5.48 -15.40 -30.29
CA ALA A 283 -6.73 -15.76 -30.95
C ALA A 283 -7.64 -14.54 -31.03
N TYR A 284 -8.22 -14.34 -32.21
CA TYR A 284 -9.33 -13.44 -32.43
C TYR A 284 -10.64 -14.17 -32.12
N TYR A 285 -11.39 -13.69 -31.14
CA TYR A 285 -12.65 -14.28 -30.68
C TYR A 285 -13.89 -13.71 -31.40
N GLY A 286 -13.66 -12.96 -32.48
CA GLY A 286 -14.72 -12.30 -33.25
C GLY A 286 -15.02 -10.90 -32.74
N GLU A 287 -16.14 -10.35 -33.19
CA GLU A 287 -16.62 -9.03 -32.76
C GLU A 287 -17.55 -9.13 -31.55
N ARG A 288 -17.49 -8.12 -30.69
CA ARG A 288 -18.42 -7.86 -29.60
C ARG A 288 -18.76 -6.39 -29.61
N GLY A 289 -20.04 -6.07 -29.75
CA GLY A 289 -20.50 -4.67 -29.84
C GLY A 289 -19.94 -3.91 -31.05
N GLY A 290 -19.57 -4.62 -32.13
CA GLY A 290 -18.92 -4.04 -33.31
C GLY A 290 -17.42 -3.77 -33.15
N HIS A 291 -16.79 -4.27 -32.07
CA HIS A 291 -15.35 -4.13 -31.84
C HIS A 291 -14.66 -5.50 -31.75
N PRO A 292 -13.41 -5.62 -32.23
CA PRO A 292 -12.63 -6.85 -32.08
C PRO A 292 -12.46 -7.27 -30.63
N TYR A 293 -12.68 -8.55 -30.34
CA TYR A 293 -12.33 -9.16 -29.06
C TYR A 293 -11.16 -10.13 -29.26
N PHE A 294 -10.04 -9.82 -28.63
CA PHE A 294 -8.85 -10.66 -28.63
C PHE A 294 -8.74 -11.45 -27.33
N LYS A 295 -8.25 -12.69 -27.43
CA LYS A 295 -8.00 -13.53 -26.28
C LYS A 295 -6.93 -12.89 -25.37
N PRO A 296 -7.17 -12.74 -24.06
CA PRO A 296 -6.19 -12.23 -23.11
C PRO A 296 -5.18 -13.33 -22.76
N CYS A 297 -4.24 -13.61 -23.66
CA CYS A 297 -3.22 -14.64 -23.49
C CYS A 297 -2.38 -14.44 -22.21
N GLY A 298 -2.12 -15.53 -21.47
CA GLY A 298 -1.30 -15.44 -20.26
C GLY A 298 -2.02 -14.81 -19.06
N TRP A 299 -3.34 -14.97 -19.01
CA TRP A 299 -4.19 -14.51 -17.92
C TRP A 299 -5.09 -15.62 -17.40
N ARG A 300 -5.42 -15.55 -16.11
CA ARG A 300 -6.54 -16.29 -15.52
C ARG A 300 -7.71 -15.33 -15.33
N ARG A 301 -8.91 -15.73 -15.72
CA ARG A 301 -10.15 -14.98 -15.48
C ARG A 301 -11.01 -15.67 -14.46
N CYS A 302 -11.38 -14.94 -13.42
CA CYS A 302 -12.43 -15.30 -12.47
C CYS A 302 -13.70 -14.58 -12.89
N SER A 303 -14.66 -15.31 -13.46
CA SER A 303 -15.93 -14.70 -13.85
C SER A 303 -16.69 -14.24 -12.63
N LEU A 304 -17.28 -13.05 -12.64
CA LEU A 304 -18.26 -12.70 -11.62
C LEU A 304 -19.60 -13.34 -11.94
N ALA A 305 -20.37 -13.69 -10.91
CA ALA A 305 -21.79 -13.97 -11.09
C ALA A 305 -22.53 -12.64 -11.18
N ILE A 306 -23.10 -12.36 -12.35
CA ILE A 306 -23.78 -11.11 -12.63
C ILE A 306 -25.24 -11.41 -12.92
N ASP A 307 -26.12 -10.71 -12.21
CA ASP A 307 -27.54 -10.77 -12.48
C ASP A 307 -27.83 -10.28 -13.91
N LYS A 308 -28.60 -11.07 -14.67
CA LYS A 308 -29.05 -10.71 -16.02
C LYS A 308 -27.89 -10.49 -17.00
N PHE A 309 -26.83 -11.29 -16.90
CA PHE A 309 -25.64 -11.22 -17.77
C PHE A 309 -25.98 -11.21 -19.27
N GLU A 310 -27.08 -11.86 -19.66
CA GLU A 310 -27.58 -11.94 -21.04
C GLU A 310 -27.84 -10.55 -21.66
N GLN A 311 -28.11 -9.52 -20.84
CA GLN A 311 -28.30 -8.15 -21.32
C GLN A 311 -27.01 -7.51 -21.84
N TYR A 312 -25.86 -8.05 -21.42
CA TYR A 312 -24.53 -7.51 -21.70
C TYR A 312 -23.69 -8.46 -22.55
N SER A 313 -24.22 -9.62 -22.95
CA SER A 313 -23.45 -10.67 -23.63
C SER A 313 -22.80 -10.20 -24.93
N ASP A 314 -23.46 -9.26 -25.61
CA ASP A 314 -23.04 -8.72 -26.91
C ASP A 314 -22.34 -7.36 -26.80
N TRP A 315 -22.21 -6.80 -25.59
CA TRP A 315 -21.46 -5.57 -25.36
C TRP A 315 -19.97 -5.76 -25.60
N CYS A 316 -19.27 -4.67 -25.94
CA CYS A 316 -17.83 -4.65 -26.15
C CYS A 316 -17.10 -5.19 -24.92
N ILE A 317 -15.95 -5.85 -25.12
CA ILE A 317 -15.05 -6.24 -24.03
C ILE A 317 -13.99 -5.16 -23.88
N ALA A 318 -13.78 -4.70 -22.65
CA ALA A 318 -12.70 -3.81 -22.28
C ALA A 318 -12.11 -4.20 -20.93
N TYR A 319 -11.04 -3.51 -20.53
CA TYR A 319 -10.26 -3.80 -19.34
C TYR A 319 -9.97 -2.51 -18.57
N HIS A 320 -10.05 -2.56 -17.25
CA HIS A 320 -9.72 -1.44 -16.37
C HIS A 320 -8.60 -1.86 -15.41
N GLY A 321 -7.46 -1.18 -15.51
CA GLY A 321 -6.38 -1.32 -14.53
C GLY A 321 -6.74 -0.57 -13.26
N THR A 322 -6.53 -1.20 -12.11
CA THR A 322 -6.72 -0.57 -10.81
C THR A 322 -5.77 -1.15 -9.77
N SER A 323 -5.59 -0.47 -8.65
CA SER A 323 -4.85 -1.01 -7.50
C SER A 323 -5.69 -2.06 -6.77
N CYS A 324 -5.05 -3.04 -6.12
CA CYS A 324 -5.76 -4.13 -5.43
C CYS A 324 -6.73 -3.61 -4.35
N TRP A 325 -6.39 -2.51 -3.70
CA TRP A 325 -7.18 -1.80 -2.68
C TRP A 325 -8.59 -1.41 -3.15
N ASN A 326 -8.73 -1.09 -4.45
CA ASN A 326 -9.98 -0.61 -5.05
C ASN A 326 -10.84 -1.75 -5.60
N VAL A 327 -10.27 -2.94 -5.83
CA VAL A 327 -10.98 -4.07 -6.46
C VAL A 327 -12.22 -4.46 -5.64
N ALA A 328 -12.10 -4.55 -4.32
CA ALA A 328 -13.20 -4.85 -3.41
C ALA A 328 -14.34 -3.80 -3.49
N SER A 329 -14.02 -2.50 -3.50
CA SER A 329 -15.02 -1.43 -3.69
C SER A 329 -15.74 -1.55 -5.03
N ILE A 330 -14.99 -1.82 -6.10
CA ILE A 330 -15.55 -1.95 -7.46
C ILE A 330 -16.41 -3.21 -7.59
N MET A 331 -16.04 -4.32 -6.94
CA MET A 331 -16.87 -5.53 -6.86
C MET A 331 -18.20 -5.29 -6.19
N LEU A 332 -18.23 -4.44 -5.16
CA LEU A 332 -19.44 -4.14 -4.42
C LEU A 332 -20.34 -3.15 -5.20
N ARG A 333 -19.74 -2.07 -5.72
CA ARG A 333 -20.47 -0.88 -6.18
C ARG A 333 -20.42 -0.64 -7.69
N GLY A 334 -19.68 -1.47 -8.43
CA GLY A 334 -19.37 -1.25 -9.84
C GLY A 334 -18.29 -0.19 -10.05
N LEU A 335 -17.92 0.05 -11.31
CA LEU A 335 -17.03 1.15 -11.69
C LEU A 335 -17.77 2.48 -11.54
N ARG A 336 -17.10 3.47 -10.96
CA ARG A 336 -17.66 4.79 -10.65
C ARG A 336 -16.78 5.87 -11.24
N ARG A 337 -17.38 7.04 -11.50
CA ARG A 337 -16.63 8.21 -11.96
C ARG A 337 -15.83 8.80 -10.80
N PRO A 338 -14.67 9.41 -11.08
CA PRO A 338 -14.03 10.28 -10.11
C PRO A 338 -14.99 11.38 -9.63
N GLY A 339 -15.01 11.62 -8.32
CA GLY A 339 -15.92 12.54 -7.64
C GLY A 339 -17.23 11.92 -7.16
N ASP A 340 -17.69 10.82 -7.77
CA ASP A 340 -18.88 10.11 -7.30
C ASP A 340 -18.54 9.24 -6.08
N GLU A 341 -19.39 9.26 -5.05
CA GLU A 341 -19.31 8.38 -3.87
C GLU A 341 -17.90 8.31 -3.23
N GLY A 342 -17.16 9.43 -3.23
CA GLY A 342 -15.83 9.53 -2.64
C GLY A 342 -14.69 8.95 -3.48
N VAL A 343 -14.92 8.60 -4.75
CA VAL A 343 -13.87 8.11 -5.65
C VAL A 343 -12.91 9.25 -6.01
N SER A 344 -11.65 9.10 -5.63
CA SER A 344 -10.61 10.08 -5.94
C SER A 344 -10.07 9.91 -7.36
N VAL A 345 -9.63 11.03 -7.96
CA VAL A 345 -8.86 11.02 -9.21
C VAL A 345 -7.45 10.50 -8.89
N ALA A 346 -7.15 9.25 -9.24
CA ALA A 346 -5.83 8.65 -9.03
C ALA A 346 -4.78 9.14 -10.04
N HIS A 347 -5.19 9.34 -11.28
CA HIS A 347 -4.37 9.83 -12.39
C HIS A 347 -5.07 10.98 -13.10
N GLY A 348 -4.29 11.84 -13.76
CA GLY A 348 -4.85 12.96 -14.52
C GLY A 348 -5.95 12.52 -15.51
N GLN A 349 -6.90 13.41 -15.77
CA GLN A 349 -8.08 13.12 -16.61
C GLN A 349 -7.80 13.47 -18.09
N ALA A 350 -6.73 12.87 -18.64
CA ALA A 350 -6.28 13.14 -20.00
C ALA A 350 -7.38 12.87 -21.03
N TYR A 351 -7.64 13.85 -21.91
CA TYR A 351 -8.71 13.82 -22.92
C TYR A 351 -10.15 13.81 -22.40
N SER A 352 -10.38 13.72 -21.09
CA SER A 352 -11.73 13.83 -20.51
C SER A 352 -12.23 15.26 -20.64
N ARG A 353 -13.44 15.42 -21.17
CA ARG A 353 -14.11 16.73 -21.22
C ARG A 353 -14.78 17.08 -19.90
N SER A 354 -15.26 16.07 -19.19
CA SER A 354 -15.97 16.20 -17.92
C SER A 354 -15.00 16.35 -16.73
N GLY A 355 -13.76 15.88 -16.88
CA GLY A 355 -12.81 15.77 -15.77
C GLY A 355 -13.18 14.64 -14.80
N CYS A 356 -14.11 13.77 -15.17
CA CYS A 356 -14.59 12.66 -14.36
C CYS A 356 -14.96 11.42 -15.22
N SER A 357 -14.23 11.19 -16.31
CA SER A 357 -14.50 10.03 -17.15
C SER A 357 -13.97 8.74 -16.51
N ILE A 358 -14.67 7.63 -16.74
CA ILE A 358 -14.18 6.27 -16.47
C ILE A 358 -13.30 5.85 -17.65
N TYR A 359 -12.10 5.37 -17.36
CA TYR A 359 -11.13 4.93 -18.37
C TYR A 359 -11.13 3.41 -18.43
N VAL A 360 -11.33 2.85 -19.62
CA VAL A 360 -11.12 1.43 -19.90
C VAL A 360 -10.30 1.29 -21.18
N SER A 361 -9.79 0.09 -21.46
CA SER A 361 -8.99 -0.19 -22.64
C SER A 361 -9.45 -1.47 -23.32
N PRO A 362 -9.51 -1.54 -24.67
CA PRO A 362 -9.69 -2.81 -25.35
C PRO A 362 -8.45 -3.73 -25.27
N SER A 363 -7.30 -3.19 -24.82
CA SER A 363 -6.06 -3.94 -24.62
C SER A 363 -5.87 -4.27 -23.15
N ILE A 364 -5.82 -5.56 -22.84
CA ILE A 364 -5.49 -6.00 -21.48
C ILE A 364 -4.05 -5.65 -21.11
N GLU A 365 -3.11 -5.68 -22.06
CA GLU A 365 -1.71 -5.35 -21.78
C GLU A 365 -1.55 -3.86 -21.45
N TYR A 366 -2.32 -2.98 -22.11
CA TYR A 366 -2.37 -1.55 -21.77
C TYR A 366 -2.96 -1.32 -20.38
N ALA A 367 -4.14 -1.90 -20.11
CA ALA A 367 -4.80 -1.79 -18.81
C ALA A 367 -3.97 -2.41 -17.67
N ALA A 368 -3.19 -3.44 -17.98
CA ALA A 368 -2.26 -4.11 -17.08
C ALA A 368 -0.90 -3.39 -16.96
N HIS A 369 -0.70 -2.21 -17.52
CA HIS A 369 0.54 -1.51 -17.28
C HIS A 369 0.66 -1.17 -15.78
N PRO A 370 1.83 -1.33 -15.13
CA PRO A 370 1.96 -1.15 -13.67
C PRO A 370 1.59 0.24 -13.13
N VAL A 371 1.53 1.25 -14.00
CA VAL A 371 1.01 2.59 -13.67
C VAL A 371 -0.48 2.56 -13.34
N TYR A 372 -1.26 1.67 -13.97
CA TYR A 372 -2.69 1.55 -13.79
C TYR A 372 -3.08 0.35 -12.93
N ALA A 373 -2.38 -0.78 -13.10
CA ALA A 373 -2.62 -2.02 -12.38
C ALA A 373 -1.39 -2.38 -11.55
N GLU A 374 -1.32 -1.84 -10.33
CA GLU A 374 -0.17 -2.03 -9.46
C GLU A 374 0.00 -3.50 -9.04
N PHE A 375 1.25 -3.91 -8.92
CA PHE A 375 1.58 -5.20 -8.31
C PHE A 375 1.35 -5.12 -6.79
N PHE A 376 0.87 -6.20 -6.22
CA PHE A 376 0.85 -6.41 -4.76
C PHE A 376 1.46 -7.76 -4.44
N GLU A 377 2.16 -7.83 -3.32
CA GLU A 377 2.86 -9.03 -2.89
C GLU A 377 1.88 -10.00 -2.21
N ILE A 378 1.75 -11.20 -2.75
CA ILE A 378 0.92 -12.26 -2.16
C ILE A 378 1.74 -13.04 -1.12
N GLN A 379 3.01 -13.31 -1.46
CA GLN A 379 4.02 -13.97 -0.63
C GLN A 379 5.39 -13.38 -0.97
N HIS A 380 6.40 -13.62 -0.14
CA HIS A 380 7.75 -13.11 -0.37
C HIS A 380 8.26 -13.44 -1.78
N ASP A 381 8.60 -12.40 -2.55
CA ASP A 381 9.04 -12.48 -3.94
C ASP A 381 8.03 -13.16 -4.90
N HIS A 382 6.74 -13.06 -4.56
CA HIS A 382 5.63 -13.55 -5.36
C HIS A 382 4.50 -12.52 -5.38
N TRP A 383 4.23 -11.97 -6.56
CA TRP A 383 3.30 -10.86 -6.74
C TRP A 383 2.11 -11.26 -7.61
N ALA A 384 1.01 -10.56 -7.45
CA ALA A 384 -0.08 -10.55 -8.41
C ALA A 384 -0.35 -9.16 -8.95
N GLN A 385 -0.99 -9.16 -10.12
CA GLN A 385 -1.60 -8.00 -10.75
C GLN A 385 -3.04 -8.32 -11.09
N LEU A 386 -3.92 -7.34 -10.88
CA LEU A 386 -5.35 -7.45 -11.13
C LEU A 386 -5.78 -6.46 -12.19
N VAL A 387 -6.62 -6.93 -13.12
CA VAL A 387 -7.27 -6.10 -14.11
C VAL A 387 -8.75 -6.48 -14.16
N LEU A 388 -9.63 -5.50 -14.31
CA LEU A 388 -11.06 -5.73 -14.35
C LEU A 388 -11.51 -5.90 -15.80
N GLU A 389 -11.97 -7.09 -16.19
CA GLU A 389 -12.68 -7.26 -17.47
C GLU A 389 -14.08 -6.68 -17.34
N CYS A 390 -14.44 -5.83 -18.30
CA CYS A 390 -15.69 -5.08 -18.32
C CYS A 390 -16.45 -5.33 -19.62
N ARG A 391 -17.79 -5.28 -19.53
CA ARG A 391 -18.69 -5.10 -20.67
C ARG A 391 -18.99 -3.63 -20.82
N VAL A 392 -18.80 -3.11 -22.02
CA VAL A 392 -19.00 -1.69 -22.34
C VAL A 392 -20.09 -1.54 -23.39
N ARG A 393 -21.09 -0.69 -23.12
CA ARG A 393 -22.18 -0.46 -24.06
C ARG A 393 -21.62 0.02 -25.40
N PRO A 394 -22.02 -0.57 -26.53
CA PRO A 394 -21.60 -0.08 -27.84
C PRO A 394 -21.95 1.41 -28.00
N SER A 395 -21.03 2.18 -28.59
CA SER A 395 -21.21 3.61 -28.89
C SER A 395 -21.34 4.56 -27.67
N SER A 396 -21.15 4.09 -26.44
CA SER A 396 -21.20 4.94 -25.22
C SER A 396 -19.86 5.58 -24.84
N PHE A 397 -18.79 5.31 -25.60
CA PHE A 397 -17.44 5.70 -25.26
C PHE A 397 -16.75 6.48 -26.37
N ILE A 398 -15.74 7.26 -25.99
CA ILE A 398 -14.87 7.97 -26.92
C ILE A 398 -13.53 7.26 -26.99
N VAL A 399 -13.08 6.93 -28.21
CA VAL A 399 -11.77 6.31 -28.45
C VAL A 399 -10.67 7.38 -28.45
N LYS A 400 -9.58 7.12 -27.71
CA LYS A 400 -8.41 7.98 -27.59
C LYS A 400 -7.10 7.19 -27.71
N PRO A 401 -5.99 7.88 -28.06
CA PRO A 401 -4.66 7.33 -27.89
C PRO A 401 -4.37 6.99 -26.43
N GLY A 402 -3.44 6.05 -26.19
CA GLY A 402 -2.93 5.81 -24.84
C GLY A 402 -2.33 7.08 -24.23
N SER A 403 -2.65 7.33 -22.96
CA SER A 403 -2.12 8.45 -22.17
C SER A 403 -0.76 8.14 -21.49
N LEU A 404 -0.30 6.88 -21.52
CA LEU A 404 1.04 6.52 -21.05
C LEU A 404 2.13 7.23 -21.87
N GLY A 405 2.84 8.15 -21.24
CA GLY A 405 3.94 8.88 -21.85
C GLY A 405 5.19 8.02 -22.09
N SER A 406 6.13 8.57 -22.87
CA SER A 406 7.41 7.93 -23.22
C SER A 406 8.31 7.58 -22.02
N ASN A 407 8.04 8.18 -20.86
CA ASN A 407 8.75 7.89 -19.61
C ASN A 407 8.37 6.53 -19.01
N HIS A 408 7.21 5.98 -19.39
CA HIS A 408 6.71 4.71 -18.88
C HIS A 408 6.84 3.58 -19.88
N TRP A 409 6.75 3.90 -21.19
CA TRP A 409 6.83 2.92 -22.26
C TRP A 409 7.50 3.49 -23.51
N PRO A 410 8.37 2.74 -24.21
CA PRO A 410 9.01 3.25 -25.42
C PRO A 410 7.99 3.59 -26.51
N ALA A 411 7.97 4.85 -26.97
CA ALA A 411 6.94 5.35 -27.89
C ALA A 411 6.89 4.62 -29.25
N HIS A 412 7.98 3.98 -29.66
CA HIS A 412 8.08 3.21 -30.90
C HIS A 412 7.58 1.76 -30.77
N LEU A 413 7.33 1.29 -29.54
CA LEU A 413 6.82 -0.05 -29.28
C LEU A 413 5.30 -0.03 -29.07
N ARG A 414 4.61 -0.93 -29.75
CA ARG A 414 3.22 -1.26 -29.39
C ARG A 414 3.17 -1.98 -28.04
N MET A 415 2.16 -1.67 -27.23
CA MET A 415 1.99 -2.34 -25.92
C MET A 415 1.32 -3.71 -26.02
N ASP A 416 0.57 -3.93 -27.09
CA ASP A 416 -0.23 -5.13 -27.32
C ASP A 416 -0.12 -5.54 -28.78
N GLN A 417 0.28 -6.79 -29.01
CA GLN A 417 0.47 -7.33 -30.35
C GLN A 417 -0.81 -7.38 -31.19
N ASN A 418 -1.99 -7.35 -30.55
CA ASN A 418 -3.27 -7.36 -31.25
C ASN A 418 -3.64 -5.99 -31.83
N PHE A 419 -2.87 -4.94 -31.51
CA PHE A 419 -3.09 -3.58 -31.97
C PHE A 419 -1.88 -3.13 -32.80
N GLU A 420 -2.14 -2.51 -33.94
CA GLU A 420 -1.08 -2.02 -34.84
C GLU A 420 -0.31 -0.85 -34.22
N THR A 421 -1.00 0.01 -33.47
CA THR A 421 -0.44 1.23 -32.85
C THR A 421 -1.07 1.50 -31.49
N ASN A 422 -0.46 2.39 -30.71
CA ASN A 422 -1.00 2.84 -29.42
C ASN A 422 -2.07 3.94 -29.54
N SER A 423 -2.58 4.22 -30.75
CA SER A 423 -3.47 5.37 -31.04
C SER A 423 -4.95 5.17 -30.66
N LYS A 424 -5.35 3.94 -30.29
CA LYS A 424 -6.73 3.58 -29.98
C LYS A 424 -6.84 2.67 -28.74
N LEU A 425 -6.04 2.96 -27.71
CA LEU A 425 -5.93 2.11 -26.51
C LEU A 425 -6.77 2.60 -25.32
N GLU A 426 -7.38 3.79 -25.37
CA GLU A 426 -8.23 4.28 -24.29
C GLU A 426 -9.66 4.53 -24.75
N TRP A 427 -10.62 4.06 -23.95
CA TRP A 427 -12.05 4.32 -24.10
C TRP A 427 -12.51 5.10 -22.86
N LEU A 428 -13.07 6.28 -23.10
CA LEU A 428 -13.56 7.18 -22.05
C LEU A 428 -15.09 7.12 -22.01
N LEU A 429 -15.64 6.83 -20.82
CA LEU A 429 -17.08 6.81 -20.55
C LEU A 429 -17.45 7.87 -19.53
N ASP A 430 -18.58 8.55 -19.72
CA ASP A 430 -19.09 9.56 -18.75
C ASP A 430 -20.31 9.05 -17.95
N CYS A 431 -20.76 7.82 -18.21
CA CYS A 431 -21.96 7.21 -17.63
C CYS A 431 -21.59 5.84 -17.00
N PRO A 432 -21.68 5.68 -15.65
CA PRO A 432 -21.41 4.41 -14.98
C PRO A 432 -22.27 3.24 -15.47
N GLU A 433 -23.51 3.50 -15.89
CA GLU A 433 -24.46 2.48 -16.37
C GLU A 433 -24.09 1.89 -17.74
N ASP A 434 -23.08 2.46 -18.40
CA ASP A 434 -22.56 2.00 -19.68
C ASP A 434 -21.35 1.08 -19.56
N VAL A 435 -20.96 0.72 -18.33
CA VAL A 435 -19.90 -0.23 -18.03
C VAL A 435 -20.30 -1.18 -16.92
N VAL A 436 -20.12 -2.48 -17.15
CA VAL A 436 -20.40 -3.52 -16.16
C VAL A 436 -19.12 -4.31 -15.94
N PHE A 437 -18.66 -4.40 -14.69
CA PHE A 437 -17.53 -5.23 -14.32
C PHE A 437 -17.93 -6.71 -14.33
N THR A 438 -17.28 -7.53 -15.16
CA THR A 438 -17.73 -8.91 -15.43
C THR A 438 -16.75 -10.02 -15.08
N GLY A 439 -15.48 -9.71 -14.86
CA GLY A 439 -14.52 -10.74 -14.46
C GLY A 439 -13.21 -10.16 -13.96
N LEU A 440 -12.66 -10.74 -12.91
CA LEU A 440 -11.35 -10.38 -12.39
C LEU A 440 -10.27 -11.13 -13.18
N MET A 441 -9.41 -10.40 -13.86
CA MET A 441 -8.25 -10.91 -14.58
C MET A 441 -7.05 -10.90 -13.66
N ILE A 442 -6.33 -12.01 -13.59
CA ILE A 442 -5.22 -12.24 -12.68
C ILE A 442 -4.00 -12.69 -13.47
N ARG A 443 -2.86 -12.08 -13.13
CA ARG A 443 -1.52 -12.50 -13.56
C ARG A 443 -0.61 -12.54 -12.33
N GLU A 444 0.14 -13.63 -12.18
CA GLU A 444 1.10 -13.81 -11.09
C GLU A 444 2.54 -13.64 -11.61
N PHE A 445 3.45 -13.18 -10.74
CA PHE A 445 4.85 -12.88 -11.07
C PHE A 445 5.79 -13.38 -9.98
N GLY A 446 7.03 -13.68 -10.36
CA GLY A 446 8.05 -14.21 -9.45
C GLY A 446 8.27 -15.70 -9.63
N LYS A 447 9.24 -16.26 -8.90
CA LYS A 447 9.70 -17.64 -9.11
C LYS A 447 8.60 -18.70 -8.95
N LEU A 448 7.61 -18.39 -8.12
CA LEU A 448 6.46 -19.24 -7.80
C LEU A 448 5.31 -19.13 -8.81
N ALA A 449 5.34 -18.14 -9.71
CA ALA A 449 4.31 -17.99 -10.73
C ALA A 449 4.33 -19.19 -11.71
N SER A 450 3.14 -19.68 -12.07
CA SER A 450 3.01 -20.80 -13.00
C SER A 450 3.42 -20.39 -14.43
N GLU A 451 4.50 -20.98 -14.91
CA GLU A 451 5.00 -20.78 -16.28
C GLU A 451 3.99 -21.26 -17.34
N GLU A 452 3.27 -22.34 -17.05
CA GLU A 452 2.25 -22.90 -17.95
C GLU A 452 1.09 -21.93 -18.18
N ILE A 453 0.76 -21.12 -17.16
CA ILE A 453 -0.38 -20.21 -17.17
C ILE A 453 0.03 -18.80 -17.61
N TYR A 454 1.16 -18.30 -17.10
CA TYR A 454 1.57 -16.89 -17.22
C TYR A 454 2.84 -16.67 -18.04
N GLY A 455 3.51 -17.76 -18.43
CA GLY A 455 4.64 -17.74 -19.35
C GLY A 455 5.97 -17.64 -18.60
N SER A 456 7.07 -17.87 -19.31
CA SER A 456 8.40 -17.91 -18.68
C SER A 456 8.89 -16.52 -18.26
N LEU A 457 8.42 -15.45 -18.92
CA LEU A 457 8.87 -14.09 -18.63
C LEU A 457 8.45 -13.61 -17.23
N VAL A 458 7.24 -13.96 -16.77
CA VAL A 458 6.75 -13.50 -15.46
C VAL A 458 7.58 -14.06 -14.29
N ARG A 459 8.23 -15.21 -14.48
CA ARG A 459 9.11 -15.83 -13.48
C ARG A 459 10.46 -15.14 -13.31
N GLN A 460 10.82 -14.30 -14.29
CA GLN A 460 12.06 -13.54 -14.26
C GLN A 460 11.94 -12.26 -13.44
N VAL A 461 10.72 -11.83 -13.11
CA VAL A 461 10.46 -10.68 -12.23
C VAL A 461 10.95 -11.02 -10.82
N ALA A 462 11.76 -10.14 -10.26
CA ALA A 462 12.27 -10.23 -8.90
C ALA A 462 12.27 -8.84 -8.24
N ARG A 463 12.57 -8.79 -6.94
CA ARG A 463 12.80 -7.52 -6.26
C ARG A 463 14.22 -7.02 -6.57
N ARG A 464 14.38 -6.27 -7.67
CA ARG A 464 15.67 -5.68 -8.08
C ARG A 464 15.54 -4.19 -8.35
N GLY A 465 16.57 -3.42 -8.00
CA GLY A 465 16.68 -1.99 -8.34
C GLY A 465 15.42 -1.20 -7.95
N GLN A 466 14.69 -0.70 -8.95
CA GLN A 466 13.49 0.14 -8.79
C GLN A 466 12.21 -0.64 -8.48
N GLY A 467 12.28 -1.96 -8.28
CA GLY A 467 11.14 -2.80 -7.89
C GLY A 467 10.58 -3.67 -9.02
N PRO A 468 9.67 -4.60 -8.69
CA PRO A 468 9.21 -5.64 -9.61
C PRO A 468 8.41 -5.10 -10.80
N GLN A 469 7.70 -3.99 -10.61
CA GLN A 469 6.92 -3.32 -11.66
C GLN A 469 7.82 -2.73 -12.75
N PHE A 470 8.94 -2.12 -12.35
CA PHE A 470 9.94 -1.60 -13.28
C PHE A 470 10.66 -2.74 -14.01
N GLU A 471 11.04 -3.80 -13.28
CA GLU A 471 11.65 -4.99 -13.90
C GLU A 471 10.71 -5.62 -14.93
N TRP A 472 9.42 -5.78 -14.62
CA TRP A 472 8.42 -6.27 -15.56
C TRP A 472 8.32 -5.41 -16.81
N THR A 473 8.23 -4.08 -16.64
CA THR A 473 8.13 -3.14 -17.77
C THR A 473 9.35 -3.25 -18.70
N LYS A 474 10.55 -3.37 -18.13
CA LYS A 474 11.80 -3.57 -18.87
C LYS A 474 11.82 -4.91 -19.61
N LEU A 475 11.49 -6.00 -18.92
CA LEU A 475 11.45 -7.35 -19.49
C LEU A 475 10.46 -7.43 -20.66
N ARG A 476 9.27 -6.84 -20.49
CA ARG A 476 8.22 -6.83 -21.51
C ARG A 476 8.61 -5.98 -22.71
N SER A 477 9.18 -4.79 -22.50
CA SER A 477 9.68 -3.94 -23.59
C SER A 477 10.73 -4.67 -24.43
N ALA A 478 11.71 -5.32 -23.79
CA ALA A 478 12.75 -6.09 -24.47
C ALA A 478 12.20 -7.31 -25.23
N GLU A 479 11.11 -7.92 -24.76
CA GLU A 479 10.40 -8.95 -25.51
C GLU A 479 9.77 -8.38 -26.78
N TYR A 480 9.07 -7.24 -26.69
CA TYR A 480 8.46 -6.60 -27.86
C TYR A 480 9.48 -6.10 -28.88
N GLU A 481 10.63 -5.57 -28.45
CA GLU A 481 11.74 -5.23 -29.34
C GLU A 481 12.21 -6.45 -30.14
N ARG A 482 12.42 -7.60 -29.46
CA ARG A 482 12.79 -8.84 -30.14
C ARG A 482 11.73 -9.27 -31.14
N LEU A 483 10.45 -9.23 -30.77
CA LEU A 483 9.35 -9.63 -31.66
C LEU A 483 9.23 -8.73 -32.90
N GLN A 484 9.56 -7.43 -32.81
CA GLN A 484 9.57 -6.55 -33.98
C GLN A 484 10.64 -6.93 -35.01
N HIS A 485 11.74 -7.57 -34.59
CA HIS A 485 12.79 -8.02 -35.53
C HIS A 485 12.45 -9.31 -36.28
N TYR A 486 11.37 -10.02 -35.90
CA TYR A 486 10.97 -11.29 -36.51
C TYR A 486 9.78 -11.17 -37.47
N VAL A 487 9.23 -9.97 -37.65
CA VAL A 487 8.16 -9.64 -38.63
C VAL A 487 8.79 -8.88 -39.79
#